data_AF-G5IFP3-F1
#
_entry.id   AF-G5IFP3-F1
#
_cell.length_a   1.000
_cell.length_b   1.000
_cell.length_c   1.000
_cell.angle_alpha   90.00
_cell.angle_beta   90.00
_cell.angle_gamma   90.00
#
_symmetry.space_group_name_H-M   'P 1'
#
loop_
_entity.id
_entity.type
_entity.pdbx_description
1 polymer ?
#
loop_
_entity_poly.entity_id
_entity_poly.type
_entity_poly.pdbx_seq_one_letter_code
_entity_poly.pdbx_strand_id
1 'polypeptide(L)' 'MKDPYLYPHTELLKNLANIQDGNMLSCMEAEYTSLRLAELVMKESASCFDFMALCEVHFYIFQDIYEWAGKKRVVN' A
#
# COMPACT_ATOMS: atom_id res chain seq x y z
N MET A 1 -21.25 0.92 7.87
CA MET A 1 -20.45 -0.31 7.71
C MET A 1 -19.07 0.03 8.27
N LYS A 2 -18.47 -0.83 9.09
CA LYS A 2 -17.13 -0.56 9.63
C LYS A 2 -16.13 -0.83 8.50
N ASP A 3 -15.26 0.13 8.21
CA ASP A 3 -14.25 -0.03 7.16
C ASP A 3 -13.33 -1.23 7.54
N PRO A 4 -13.23 -2.28 6.70
CA PRO A 4 -12.43 -3.46 7.00
C PRO A 4 -10.93 -3.16 7.06
N TYR A 5 -10.47 -2.07 6.44
CA TYR A 5 -9.08 -1.65 6.38
C TYR A 5 -8.62 -0.95 7.65
N LEU A 6 -9.53 -0.46 8.50
CA LEU A 6 -9.19 0.30 9.70
C LEU A 6 -9.12 -0.58 10.96
N TYR A 7 -8.28 -0.19 11.92
CA TYR A 7 -8.37 -0.74 13.27
C TYR A 7 -9.70 -0.34 13.94
N PRO A 8 -10.21 -1.16 14.88
CA PRO A 8 -11.42 -0.79 15.63
C PRO A 8 -11.26 0.57 16.33
N HIS A 9 -12.20 1.47 16.08
CA HIS A 9 -12.30 2.78 16.75
C HIS A 9 -11.17 3.76 16.41
N THR A 10 -10.45 3.54 15.32
CA THR A 10 -9.43 4.48 14.82
C THR A 10 -9.60 4.71 13.33
N GLU A 11 -8.98 5.79 12.84
CA GLU A 11 -8.85 6.09 11.42
C GLU A 11 -7.52 5.54 10.84
N LEU A 12 -6.88 4.60 11.55
CA LEU A 12 -5.59 4.03 11.14
C LEU A 12 -5.78 2.76 10.33
N LEU A 13 -5.09 2.69 9.20
CA LEU A 13 -5.06 1.50 8.35
C LEU A 13 -4.31 0.35 9.03
N LYS A 14 -4.90 -0.84 8.97
CA LYS A 14 -4.25 -2.10 9.32
C LYS A 14 -3.06 -2.32 8.41
N ASN A 15 -1.91 -2.51 9.03
CA ASN A 15 -0.62 -2.64 8.38
C ASN A 15 0.13 -3.85 8.93
N LEU A 16 1.07 -4.38 8.14
CA LEU A 16 1.84 -5.59 8.48
C LEU A 16 2.72 -5.42 9.73
N ALA A 17 3.12 -4.19 10.05
CA ALA A 17 3.94 -3.88 11.22
C ALA A 17 3.12 -3.70 12.52
N ASN A 18 1.79 -3.83 12.46
CA ASN A 18 0.87 -3.62 13.57
C ASN A 18 1.04 -2.24 14.27
N ILE A 19 1.44 -1.21 13.52
CA ILE A 19 1.62 0.15 14.03
C ILE A 19 0.26 0.80 14.20
N GLN A 20 0.00 1.37 15.38
CA GLN A 20 -1.22 2.10 15.73
C GLN A 20 -0.93 3.56 16.14
N ASP A 21 0.26 4.06 15.79
CA ASP A 21 0.60 5.49 15.86
C ASP A 21 0.62 6.08 14.44
N GLY A 22 -0.16 7.14 14.21
CA GLY A 22 -0.33 7.71 12.87
C GLY A 22 0.94 8.34 12.30
N ASN A 23 1.80 8.92 13.14
CA ASN A 23 3.06 9.51 12.70
C ASN A 23 4.05 8.40 12.33
N MET A 24 4.16 7.37 13.15
CA MET A 24 5.02 6.22 12.86
C MET A 24 4.58 5.50 11.59
N LEU A 25 3.27 5.29 11.40
CA LEU A 25 2.74 4.66 10.18
C LEU A 25 3.06 5.51 8.94
N SER A 26 2.90 6.84 9.04
CA SER A 26 3.19 7.75 7.91
C SER A 26 4.68 7.77 7.56
N CYS A 27 5.57 7.78 8.56
CA CYS A 27 7.01 7.70 8.32
C CYS A 27 7.39 6.37 7.66
N MET A 28 6.88 5.24 8.18
CA MET A 28 7.13 3.93 7.58
C MET A 28 6.61 3.86 6.14
N GLU A 29 5.39 4.35 5.89
CA GLU A 29 4.82 4.36 4.54
C GLU A 29 5.71 5.15 3.58
N ALA A 30 6.14 6.36 3.96
CA ALA A 30 7.00 7.19 3.12
C ALA A 30 8.35 6.52 2.82
N GLU A 31 8.99 5.91 3.81
CA GLU A 31 10.29 5.24 3.66
C GLU A 31 10.21 4.02 2.73
N TYR A 32 9.27 3.11 2.99
CA TYR A 32 9.14 1.87 2.22
C TYR A 32 8.67 2.14 0.80
N THR A 33 7.68 3.02 0.61
CA THR A 33 7.21 3.37 -0.74
C THR A 33 8.30 4.04 -1.56
N SER A 34 9.12 4.91 -0.95
CA SER A 34 10.26 5.55 -1.62
C SER A 34 11.28 4.53 -2.13
N LEU A 35 11.60 3.53 -1.30
CA LEU A 35 12.52 2.44 -1.69
C LEU A 35 11.96 1.64 -2.87
N ARG A 36 10.68 1.25 -2.80
CA ARG A 36 10.02 0.48 -3.87
C ARG A 36 9.86 1.28 -5.16
N LEU A 37 9.59 2.58 -5.07
CA LEU A 37 9.54 3.45 -6.24
C LEU A 37 10.90 3.57 -6.92
N ALA A 38 11.99 3.69 -6.15
CA ALA A 38 13.34 3.70 -6.70
C ALA A 38 13.66 2.39 -7.45
N GLU A 39 13.33 1.23 -6.87
CA GLU A 39 13.48 -0.07 -7.55
C GLU A 39 12.63 -0.15 -8.83
N LEU A 40 11.39 0.34 -8.79
CA LEU A 40 10.48 0.30 -9.93
C LEU A 40 10.98 1.14 -11.10
N VAL A 41 11.59 2.30 -10.85
CA VAL A 41 12.19 3.17 -11.89
C VAL A 41 13.41 2.50 -12.54
N MET A 42 14.16 1.71 -11.79
CA MET A 42 15.32 0.97 -12.34
C MET A 42 14.91 -0.25 -13.18
N LYS A 43 13.69 -0.76 -12.99
CA LYS A 43 13.14 -1.86 -13.77
C LYS A 43 12.62 -1.33 -15.10
N GLU A 44 12.90 -2.00 -16.21
CA GLU A 44 12.26 -1.68 -17.49
C GLU A 44 10.74 -1.72 -17.31
N SER A 45 10.08 -0.60 -17.62
CA SER A 45 8.68 -0.38 -17.31
C SER A 45 7.75 -1.17 -18.23
N ALA A 46 6.64 -1.62 -17.65
CA ALA A 46 5.63 -2.42 -18.33
C ALA A 46 5.18 -1.77 -19.65
N SER A 47 5.11 -2.58 -20.70
CA SER A 47 4.65 -2.17 -22.04
C SER A 47 3.14 -1.97 -22.13
N CYS A 48 2.40 -2.23 -21.04
CA CYS A 48 0.95 -2.14 -20.98
C CYS A 48 0.49 -1.36 -19.74
N PHE A 49 -0.35 -0.34 -19.96
CA PHE A 49 -0.97 0.47 -18.92
C PHE A 49 -2.46 0.14 -18.84
N ASP A 50 -2.78 -1.02 -18.26
CA ASP A 50 -4.15 -1.41 -17.97
C ASP A 50 -4.41 -1.42 -16.45
N PHE A 51 -5.63 -1.78 -16.07
CA PHE A 51 -6.01 -1.86 -14.66
C PHE A 51 -5.19 -2.92 -13.90
N MET A 52 -4.77 -4.00 -14.56
CA MET A 52 -3.97 -5.04 -13.93
C MET A 52 -2.56 -4.53 -13.64
N ALA A 53 -1.94 -3.83 -14.58
CA ALA A 53 -0.67 -3.14 -14.39
C ALA A 53 -0.74 -2.14 -13.23
N LEU A 54 -1.86 -1.40 -13.08
CA LEU A 54 -2.05 -0.51 -11.94
C LEU A 54 -2.11 -1.29 -10.60
N CYS A 55 -2.80 -2.43 -10.56
CA CYS A 55 -2.81 -3.31 -9.39
C CYS A 55 -1.41 -3.88 -9.07
N GLU A 56 -0.63 -4.25 -10.07
CA GLU A 56 0.74 -4.74 -9.89
C GLU A 56 1.66 -3.65 -9.34
N VAL A 57 1.57 -2.42 -9.88
CA VAL A 57 2.31 -1.26 -9.36
C VAL A 57 1.90 -0.96 -7.92
N HIS A 58 0.61 -0.98 -7.61
CA HIS A 58 0.13 -0.82 -6.23
C HIS A 58 0.64 -1.94 -5.31
N PHE A 59 0.66 -3.19 -5.77
CA PHE A 59 1.28 -4.27 -4.99
C PHE A 59 2.75 -3.95 -4.74
N TYR A 60 3.50 -3.62 -5.79
CA TYR A 60 4.94 -3.40 -5.69
C TYR A 60 5.31 -2.29 -4.68
N ILE A 61 4.56 -1.19 -4.69
CA ILE A 61 4.79 -0.03 -3.82
C ILE A 61 4.40 -0.31 -2.36
N PHE A 62 3.33 -1.08 -2.12
CA PHE A 62 2.73 -1.23 -0.79
C PHE A 62 2.83 -2.64 -0.16
N GLN A 63 3.45 -3.61 -0.84
CA GLN A 63 3.54 -5.01 -0.41
C GLN A 63 4.09 -5.20 1.01
N ASP A 64 4.98 -4.32 1.45
CA ASP A 64 5.62 -4.40 2.76
C ASP A 64 4.81 -3.68 3.87
N ILE A 65 3.73 -2.98 3.50
CA ILE A 65 2.95 -2.14 4.41
C ILE A 65 1.55 -2.73 4.62
N TYR A 66 0.88 -3.19 3.56
CA TYR A 66 -0.53 -3.58 3.59
C TYR A 66 -0.79 -4.99 3.05
N GLU A 67 -1.53 -5.83 3.80
CA GLU A 67 -1.98 -7.17 3.35
C GLU A 67 -2.86 -7.15 2.08
N TRP A 68 -3.45 -6.00 1.80
CA TRP A 68 -4.33 -5.76 0.67
C TRP A 68 -3.65 -5.02 -0.48
N ALA A 69 -2.33 -4.84 -0.44
CA ALA A 69 -1.58 -4.25 -1.54
C ALA A 69 -1.92 -4.94 -2.88
N GLY A 70 -2.24 -4.14 -3.90
CA GLY A 70 -2.64 -4.60 -5.23
C GLY A 70 -4.08 -5.09 -5.36
N LYS A 71 -4.85 -5.16 -4.26
CA LYS A 71 -6.25 -5.60 -4.28
C LYS A 71 -7.19 -4.42 -4.45
N LYS A 72 -8.31 -4.65 -5.14
CA LYS A 72 -9.41 -3.70 -5.26
C LYS A 72 -10.05 -3.46 -3.88
N ARG A 73 -10.46 -2.21 -3.63
CA ARG A 73 -11.29 -1.89 -2.47
C ARG A 73 -12.63 -2.62 -2.52
N VAL A 74 -13.13 -3.03 -1.36
CA VAL A 74 -14.43 -3.71 -1.20
C VAL A 74 -15.52 -2.81 -0.62
N VAL A 75 -15.20 -1.55 -0.35
CA VAL A 75 -16.11 -0.52 0.19
C VAL A 75 -16.24 0.66 -0.78
N ASN A 76 -17.38 1.35 -0.73
CA ASN A 76 -17.77 2.45 -1.64
C ASN A 76 -17.67 3.81 -0.96
#